data_AF-A0A357JEE0-F1
#
_entry.id   AF-A0A357JEE0-F1
#
_cell.length_a   1.000
_cell.length_b   1.000
_cell.length_c   1.000
_cell.angle_alpha   90.00
_cell.angle_beta   90.00
_cell.angle_gamma   90.00
#
_symmetry.space_group_name_H-M   'P 1'
#
loop_
_entity.id
_entity.type
_entity.pdbx_description
1 polymer ?
#
loop_
_entity_poly.entity_id
_entity_poly.type
_entity_poly.pdbx_seq_one_letter_code
_entity_poly.pdbx_strand_id
1 'polypeptide(L)'
;MAKNTSILLGDYFNEFISKQIATGKFSSVSEVVRSALRLFEQEENKKKELIKELIKGEKSGFVENFNQNEFLSSMRNKYSSDDL
;
A
#
# COMPACT_ATOMS: atom_id res chain seq x y z
N MET A 1 -0.49 -8.13 24.42
CA MET A 1 -0.77 -7.11 25.47
C MET A 1 -0.39 -5.75 24.93
N ALA A 2 -1.23 -4.74 25.13
CA ALA A 2 -0.85 -3.35 24.86
C ALA A 2 0.31 -2.96 25.80
N LYS A 3 1.36 -2.34 25.24
CA LYS A 3 2.45 -1.76 26.03
C LYS A 3 2.29 -0.25 26.03
N ASN A 4 2.33 0.37 27.21
CA ASN A 4 2.36 1.82 27.32
C ASN A 4 3.76 2.31 26.99
N THR A 5 3.87 3.25 26.06
CA THR A 5 5.16 3.77 25.60
C THR A 5 5.12 5.29 25.67
N SER A 6 6.12 5.87 26.35
CA SER A 6 6.35 7.31 26.33
C SER A 6 7.20 7.66 25.11
N ILE A 7 6.79 8.67 24.35
CA ILE A 7 7.44 9.09 23.11
C ILE A 7 7.58 10.61 23.18
N LEU A 8 8.77 11.11 22.84
CA LEU A 8 8.99 12.55 22.66
C LEU A 8 8.65 12.93 21.21
N LEU A 9 7.75 13.89 21.05
CA LEU A 9 7.36 14.46 19.76
C LEU A 9 7.78 15.91 19.72
N GLY A 10 8.33 16.35 18.59
CA GLY A 10 8.63 17.76 18.36
C GLY A 10 7.36 18.60 18.27
N ASP A 11 7.51 19.91 18.47
CA ASP A 11 6.40 20.86 18.57
C ASP A 11 5.46 20.83 17.35
N TYR A 12 6.01 20.66 16.15
CA TYR A 12 5.24 20.50 14.92
C TYR A 12 4.22 19.36 15.01
N PHE A 13 4.63 18.18 15.49
CA PHE A 13 3.74 17.02 15.59
C PHE A 13 2.76 17.16 16.75
N ASN A 14 3.16 17.82 17.84
CA ASN A 14 2.24 18.14 18.92
C ASN A 14 1.09 19.03 18.41
N GLU A 15 1.42 20.12 17.69
CA GLU A 15 0.41 21.01 17.11
C GLU A 15 -0.49 20.29 16.10
N PHE A 16 0.09 19.46 15.23
CA PHE A 16 -0.65 18.64 14.29
C PHE A 16 -1.64 17.71 14.99
N ILE A 17 -1.20 16.96 16.00
CA ILE A 17 -2.04 16.02 16.75
C ILE A 17 -3.16 16.78 17.47
N SER A 18 -2.85 17.91 18.11
CA SER A 18 -3.84 18.76 18.76
C SER A 18 -4.91 19.25 17.78
N LYS A 19 -4.53 19.67 16.57
CA LYS A 19 -5.48 20.04 15.51
C LYS A 19 -6.36 18.86 15.12
N GLN A 20 -5.80 17.67 14.92
CA GLN A 20 -6.56 16.47 14.58
C GLN A 20 -7.59 16.11 15.66
N ILE A 21 -7.24 16.23 16.94
CA ILE A 21 -8.17 16.00 18.06
C ILE A 21 -9.25 17.10 18.09
N ALA A 22 -8.87 18.37 17.89
CA ALA A 22 -9.80 19.50 17.89
C ALA A 22 -10.88 19.40 16.80
N THR A 23 -10.61 18.70 15.68
CA THR A 23 -11.64 18.42 14.65
C THR A 23 -12.71 17.42 15.10
N GLY A 24 -12.52 16.74 16.24
CA GLY A 24 -13.39 15.66 16.72
C GLY A 24 -13.16 14.31 16.03
N LYS A 25 -12.22 14.23 15.08
CA LYS A 25 -11.91 13.00 14.34
C LYS A 25 -11.27 11.91 15.23
N PHE A 26 -10.57 12.31 16.29
CA PHE A 26 -9.90 11.40 17.21
C PHE A 26 -10.15 11.81 18.66
N SER A 27 -10.27 10.82 19.54
CA SER A 27 -10.54 11.01 20.97
C SER A 27 -9.28 11.21 21.81
N SER A 28 -8.10 10.83 21.30
CA SER A 28 -6.84 10.89 22.06
C SER A 28 -5.61 10.90 21.16
N VAL A 29 -4.49 11.36 21.71
CA VAL A 29 -3.16 11.30 21.07
C VAL A 29 -2.80 9.87 20.67
N SER A 30 -3.05 8.91 21.57
CA SER A 30 -2.76 7.49 21.31
C SER A 30 -3.58 6.92 20.15
N GLU A 31 -4.77 7.46 19.87
CA GLU A 31 -5.57 7.06 18.72
C GLU A 31 -5.02 7.63 17.40
N VAL A 32 -4.58 8.88 17.41
CA VAL A 32 -3.90 9.51 16.26
C VAL A 32 -2.63 8.73 15.91
N VAL A 33 -1.79 8.45 16.90
CA VAL A 33 -0.53 7.71 16.71
C VAL A 33 -0.79 6.29 16.19
N ARG A 34 -1.76 5.57 16.76
CA ARG A 34 -2.13 4.24 16.25
C ARG A 34 -2.62 4.28 14.80
N SER A 35 -3.42 5.29 14.45
CA SER A 35 -3.92 5.46 13.08
C SER A 35 -2.79 5.74 12.09
N ALA A 36 -1.83 6.59 12.48
CA ALA A 36 -0.64 6.86 11.69
C ALA A 36 0.23 5.60 11.51
N LEU A 37 0.44 4.82 12.58
CA LEU A 37 1.20 3.58 12.51
C LEU A 37 0.54 2.52 11.62
N ARG A 38 -0.80 2.42 11.65
CA ARG A 38 -1.54 1.52 10.74
C ARG A 38 -1.34 1.90 9.27
N LEU A 39 -1.40 3.19 8.96
CA LEU A 39 -1.15 3.67 7.61
C LEU A 39 0.30 3.37 7.20
N PHE A 40 1.26 3.63 8.07
CA PHE A 40 2.67 3.33 7.83
C PHE A 40 2.91 1.84 7.56
N GLU A 41 2.33 0.96 8.38
CA GLU A 41 2.40 -0.50 8.17
C GLU A 41 1.82 -0.93 6.83
N GLN A 42 0.65 -0.37 6.45
CA GLN A 42 0.02 -0.68 5.18
C GLN A 42 0.90 -0.27 3.99
N GLU A 43 1.49 0.92 4.03
CA GLU A 43 2.38 1.41 2.97
C GLU A 43 3.66 0.56 2.86
N GLU A 44 4.28 0.20 3.99
CA GLU A 44 5.43 -0.70 4.01
C GLU A 44 5.10 -2.08 3.44
N ASN A 45 3.92 -2.61 3.75
CA ASN A 45 3.47 -3.90 3.21
C ASN A 45 3.24 -3.84 1.69
N LYS A 46 2.54 -2.80 1.20
CA LYS A 46 2.34 -2.59 -0.24
C LYS A 46 3.67 -2.46 -0.97
N LYS A 47 4.61 -1.69 -0.41
CA LYS A 47 5.94 -1.50 -0.99
C LYS A 47 6.70 -2.82 -1.09
N LYS A 48 6.69 -3.63 -0.03
CA LYS A 48 7.33 -4.95 -0.02
C LYS A 48 6.74 -5.88 -1.08
N GLU A 49 5.41 -5.90 -1.19
CA GLU A 49 4.72 -6.71 -2.19
C GLU A 49 5.03 -6.26 -3.63
N LEU A 50 5.03 -4.94 -3.87
CA LEU A 50 5.41 -4.37 -5.16
C LEU A 50 6.83 -4.76 -5.55
N ILE A 51 7.80 -4.59 -4.65
CA ILE A 51 9.21 -4.96 -4.92
C ILE A 51 9.31 -6.46 -5.22
N LYS A 52 8.59 -7.31 -4.49
CA LYS A 52 8.58 -8.75 -4.72
C LYS A 52 8.08 -9.10 -6.12
N GLU A 53 6.96 -8.51 -6.56
CA GLU A 53 6.42 -8.77 -7.90
C GLU A 53 7.29 -8.17 -9.02
N LEU A 54 7.94 -7.03 -8.79
CA LEU A 54 8.92 -6.47 -9.73
C LEU A 54 10.12 -7.42 -9.92
N ILE A 55 10.70 -7.92 -8.83
CA ILE A 55 11.82 -8.89 -8.90
C ILE A 55 11.39 -10.16 -9.64
N LYS A 56 10.15 -10.63 -9.42
CA LYS A 56 9.59 -11.77 -10.15
C LYS A 56 9.46 -11.48 -11.65
N GLY A 57 9.02 -10.28 -12.01
CA GLY A 57 8.97 -9.79 -13.40
C GLY A 57 10.36 -9.77 -14.05
N GLU A 58 11.35 -9.16 -13.39
CA GLU A 58 12.73 -9.11 -13.88
C GLU A 58 13.33 -10.51 -14.10
N LYS A 59 13.05 -11.44 -13.18
CA LYS A 59 13.51 -12.84 -13.28
C LYS A 59 12.75 -13.66 -14.33
N SER A 60 11.60 -13.20 -14.81
CA SER A 60 10.82 -13.90 -15.83
C SER A 60 11.41 -13.75 -17.24
N GLY A 61 12.42 -12.88 -17.38
CA GLY A 61 13.04 -12.57 -18.67
C GLY A 61 12.23 -11.54 -19.46
N PHE A 62 12.81 -11.08 -20.57
CA PHE A 62 12.20 -10.06 -21.43
C PHE A 62 11.80 -10.67 -22.77
N VAL A 63 10.66 -10.22 -23.31
CA VAL A 63 10.21 -10.57 -24.65
C VAL A 63 10.67 -9.47 -25.61
N GLU A 64 11.65 -9.76 -26.46
CA GLU A 64 12.27 -8.75 -27.34
C GLU A 64 11.36 -8.31 -28.49
N ASN A 65 10.51 -9.21 -29.01
CA ASN A 65 9.66 -8.97 -30.19
C ASN A 65 8.16 -9.01 -29.84
N PHE A 66 7.75 -8.25 -28.82
CA PHE A 66 6.37 -8.24 -28.37
C PHE A 66 5.42 -7.65 -29.42
N ASN A 67 4.55 -8.48 -30.00
CA ASN A 67 3.48 -8.05 -30.91
C ASN A 67 2.14 -7.91 -30.17
N GLN A 68 1.70 -6.67 -29.99
CA GLN A 68 0.46 -6.35 -29.27
C GLN A 68 -0.79 -6.93 -29.94
N ASN A 69 -0.87 -6.95 -31.28
CA ASN A 69 -2.06 -7.42 -32.00
C ASN A 69 -2.24 -8.93 -31.88
N GLU A 70 -1.15 -9.68 -31.95
CA GLU A 70 -1.13 -11.13 -31.74
C GLU A 70 -1.46 -11.48 -30.29
N PHE A 71 -0.92 -10.73 -29.33
CA PHE A 71 -1.24 -10.88 -27.91
C PHE A 71 -2.73 -10.63 -27.64
N LEU A 72 -3.31 -9.54 -28.16
CA LEU A 72 -4.73 -9.25 -27.99
C LEU A 72 -5.63 -10.29 -28.65
N SER A 73 -5.27 -10.78 -29.83
CA SER A 73 -6.02 -11.83 -30.53
C SER A 73 -5.99 -13.15 -29.76
N SER A 74 -4.82 -13.54 -29.23
CA SER A 74 -4.69 -14.75 -28.41
C SER A 74 -5.44 -14.65 -27.08
N MET A 75 -5.43 -13.49 -26.42
CA MET A 75 -6.23 -13.24 -25.21
C MET A 75 -7.73 -13.34 -25.50
N ARG A 76 -8.23 -12.71 -26.57
CA ARG A 76 -9.65 -12.83 -26.96
C ARG A 76 -10.02 -14.28 -27.23
N ASN A 77 -9.22 -15.02 -27.99
CA ASN A 77 -9.51 -16.43 -28.27
C ASN A 77 -9.48 -17.29 -27.01
N LYS A 78 -8.57 -17.03 -26.07
CA LYS A 78 -8.43 -17.77 -24.82
C LYS A 78 -9.63 -17.60 -23.88
N TYR A 79 -10.24 -16.42 -23.88
CA TYR A 79 -11.35 -16.07 -22.96
C TYR A 79 -12.72 -15.96 -23.66
N SER A 80 -12.82 -16.17 -24.98
CA SER A 80 -14.10 -16.15 -25.71
C SER A 80 -14.91 -17.45 -25.58
N SER A 81 -14.38 -18.48 -24.90
CA SER A 81 -15.02 -19.79 -24.75
C SER A 81 -15.44 -20.16 -23.33
N ASP A 82 -15.36 -19.24 -22.35
CA ASP A 82 -15.79 -19.48 -20.96
C ASP A 82 -17.16 -18.85 -20.62
N ASP A 83 -17.89 -18.35 -21.62
CA ASP A 83 -19.31 -18.02 -21.51
C ASP A 83 -20.17 -19.06 -22.25
N LEU A 84 -20.23 -20.30 -21.73
CA LEU A 84 -21.35 -21.25 -21.86
C LEU A 84 -21.21 -22.41 -20.85
#